data_AF-A5BNL3-F1
#
_entry.id   AF-A5BNL3-F1
#
_cell.length_a   1.000
_cell.length_b   1.000
_cell.length_c   1.000
_cell.angle_alpha   90.00
_cell.angle_beta   90.00
_cell.angle_gamma   90.00
#
_symmetry.space_group_name_H-M   'P 1'
#
loop_
_entity.id
_entity.type
_entity.pdbx_description
1 polymer ?
#
loop_
_entity_poly.entity_id
_entity_poly.type
_entity_poly.pdbx_seq_one_letter_code
_entity_poly.pdbx_strand_id
1 'polypeptide(L)'
;MAWEYLALTGEKLNGPEMIACGLATHYAPSAKLPLIEEGLGKLVTDDPSVIEASLEQYGSLISPDNRGLLQRIETLDKCFSHGTVEEIIDALWNPPSLEEVSSDMVDQYFSPISELEPELELPTTLREAFT
;
A
#
# COMPACT_ATOMS: atom_id res chain seq x y z
N MET A 1 -6.78 -12.43 0.21
CA MET A 1 -5.51 -12.42 0.98
C MET A 1 -4.73 -11.15 0.66
N ALA A 2 -4.21 -10.40 1.63
CA ALA A 2 -3.55 -9.11 1.40
C ALA A 2 -2.35 -9.12 0.42
N TRP A 3 -1.75 -10.29 0.15
CA TRP A 3 -0.67 -10.44 -0.83
C TRP A 3 -1.15 -10.34 -2.29
N GLU A 4 -2.40 -10.69 -2.61
CA GLU A 4 -2.97 -10.54 -3.95
C GLU A 4 -3.11 -9.07 -4.32
N TYR A 5 -3.55 -8.24 -3.37
CA TYR A 5 -3.56 -6.79 -3.52
C TYR A 5 -2.17 -6.25 -3.88
N LEU A 6 -1.15 -6.58 -3.07
CA LEU A 6 0.22 -6.12 -3.31
C LEU A 6 0.77 -6.58 -4.66
N ALA A 7 0.46 -7.82 -5.05
CA ALA A 7 0.90 -8.38 -6.33
C ALA A 7 0.25 -7.70 -7.53
N LEU A 8 -1.04 -7.35 -7.43
CA LEU A 8 -1.82 -6.76 -8.53
C LEU A 8 -1.65 -5.24 -8.63
N THR A 9 -1.54 -4.53 -7.49
CA THR A 9 -1.42 -3.07 -7.48
C THR A 9 0.01 -2.56 -7.49
N GLY A 10 0.97 -3.39 -7.06
CA GLY A 10 2.37 -2.97 -6.90
C GLY A 10 2.54 -1.88 -5.83
N GLU A 11 1.61 -1.79 -4.89
CA GLU A 11 1.65 -0.80 -3.81
C GLU A 11 2.94 -0.92 -3.00
N LYS A 12 3.54 0.22 -2.67
CA LYS A 12 4.81 0.25 -1.93
C LYS A 12 4.54 0.14 -0.44
N LEU A 13 5.21 -0.80 0.21
CA LEU A 13 5.21 -0.94 1.66
C LEU A 13 6.33 -0.15 2.29
N ASN A 14 6.05 0.48 3.43
CA ASN A 14 7.08 1.01 4.30
C ASN A 14 7.60 -0.06 5.28
N GLY A 15 8.72 0.20 5.96
CA GLY A 15 9.35 -0.77 6.85
C GLY A 15 8.43 -1.31 7.98
N PRO A 16 7.72 -0.46 8.73
CA PRO A 16 6.73 -0.91 9.72
C PRO A 16 5.61 -1.77 9.11
N GLU A 17 5.10 -1.43 7.92
CA GLU A 17 4.09 -2.22 7.23
C GLU A 17 4.62 -3.60 6.81
N MET A 18 5.88 -3.68 6.38
CA MET A 18 6.51 -4.98 6.06
C MET A 18 6.57 -5.91 7.27
N ILE A 19 6.85 -5.38 8.47
CA ILE A 19 6.82 -6.16 9.72
C ILE A 19 5.40 -6.62 10.03
N ALA A 20 4.43 -5.71 9.96
CA ALA A 20 3.04 -6.00 10.31
C ALA A 20 2.38 -6.99 9.34
N CYS A 21 2.76 -6.99 8.06
CA CYS A 21 2.31 -7.96 7.07
C CYS A 21 3.10 -9.29 7.11
N GLY A 22 4.09 -9.44 8.00
CA GLY A 22 4.93 -10.64 8.11
C GLY A 22 5.92 -10.84 6.95
N LEU A 23 6.18 -9.80 6.16
CA LEU A 23 7.14 -9.82 5.05
C LEU A 23 8.57 -9.52 5.51
N ALA A 24 8.73 -8.82 6.63
CA ALA A 24 10.00 -8.63 7.32
C ALA A 24 9.95 -9.28 8.70
N THR A 25 11.07 -9.83 9.15
CA THR A 25 11.21 -10.37 10.52
C THR A 25 11.69 -9.32 11.50
N HIS A 26 12.58 -8.43 11.07
CA HIS A 26 13.23 -7.41 11.90
C HIS A 26 13.21 -6.05 11.21
N TYR A 27 13.08 -4.99 12.00
CA TYR A 27 13.17 -3.61 11.54
C TYR A 27 14.19 -2.84 12.38
N ALA A 28 15.06 -2.07 11.73
CA ALA A 28 15.97 -1.15 12.39
C ALA A 28 16.15 0.15 11.58
N PRO A 29 16.40 1.29 12.26
CA PRO A 29 16.78 2.53 11.59
C PRO A 29 18.07 2.36 10.79
N SER A 30 18.16 3.01 9.62
CA SER A 30 19.33 2.92 8.73
C SER A 30 20.65 3.32 9.40
N ALA A 31 20.61 4.25 10.34
CA ALA A 31 21.77 4.67 11.12
C ALA A 31 22.42 3.53 11.95
N LYS A 32 21.67 2.45 12.24
CA LYS A 32 22.18 1.28 12.97
C LYS A 32 22.73 0.19 12.05
N LEU A 33 22.59 0.30 10.72
CA LEU A 33 23.08 -0.73 9.80
C LEU A 33 24.57 -1.04 9.95
N PRO A 34 25.48 -0.04 10.09
CA PRO A 34 26.90 -0.35 10.29
C PRO A 34 27.18 -1.12 11.59
N LEU A 35 26.40 -0.86 12.64
CA LEU A 35 26.52 -1.55 13.93
C LEU A 35 26.02 -3.00 13.83
N ILE A 36 24.95 -3.24 13.07
CA ILE A 36 24.43 -4.58 12.80
C ILE A 36 25.46 -5.39 12.00
N GLU A 37 26.02 -4.83 10.94
CA GLU A 37 27.04 -5.47 10.11
C GLU A 37 28.28 -5.83 10.93
N GLU A 38 28.77 -4.90 11.77
CA GLU A 38 29.91 -5.16 12.67
C GLU A 38 29.58 -6.23 13.71
N GLY A 39 28.37 -6.19 14.28
CA GLY A 39 27.89 -7.17 15.26
C GLY A 39 27.86 -8.57 14.66
N LEU A 40 27.16 -8.73 13.53
CA LEU A 40 27.06 -10.00 12.81
C LEU A 40 28.41 -10.49 12.30
N GLY A 41 29.30 -9.60 11.85
CA GLY A 41 30.63 -9.98 11.37
C GLY A 41 31.56 -10.55 12.45
N LYS A 42 31.29 -10.26 13.74
CA LYS A 42 32.06 -10.80 14.88
C LYS A 42 31.50 -12.11 15.43
N LEU A 43 30.28 -12.47 15.05
CA LEU A 43 29.66 -13.72 15.47
C LEU A 43 30.32 -14.89 14.74
N VAL A 44 30.93 -15.80 15.50
CA VAL A 44 31.45 -17.07 15.00
C VAL A 44 30.49 -18.16 15.46
N THR A 45 29.36 -18.27 14.77
CA THR A 45 28.33 -19.26 15.05
C THR A 45 27.54 -19.56 13.78
N ASP A 46 27.17 -20.82 13.60
CA ASP A 46 26.25 -21.27 12.55
C ASP A 46 24.82 -21.49 13.09
N ASP A 47 24.59 -21.20 14.38
CA ASP A 47 23.29 -21.36 15.04
C ASP A 47 22.36 -20.17 14.70
N PRO A 48 21.25 -20.40 13.98
CA PRO A 48 20.29 -19.36 13.62
C PRO A 48 19.71 -18.62 14.82
N SER A 49 19.55 -19.32 15.96
CA SER A 49 18.93 -18.77 17.17
C SER A 49 19.80 -17.67 17.80
N VAL A 50 21.12 -17.82 17.70
CA VAL A 50 22.09 -16.84 18.20
C VAL A 50 22.11 -15.61 17.31
N ILE A 51 21.93 -15.79 16.00
CA ILE A 51 21.82 -14.69 15.03
C ILE A 51 20.53 -13.90 15.28
N GLU A 52 19.41 -14.58 15.50
CA GLU A 52 18.13 -13.95 15.81
C GLU A 52 18.20 -13.12 17.08
N ALA A 53 18.68 -13.69 18.19
CA ALA A 53 18.87 -12.96 19.44
C ALA A 53 19.81 -11.74 19.27
N SER A 54 20.81 -11.86 18.40
CA SER A 54 21.71 -10.75 18.06
C SER A 54 21.06 -9.71 17.14
N LEU A 55 20.02 -10.02 16.37
CA LEU A 55 19.29 -9.04 15.58
C LEU A 55 18.25 -8.30 16.42
N GLU A 56 17.62 -8.99 17.37
CA GLU A 56 16.64 -8.41 18.31
C GLU A 56 17.21 -7.21 19.09
N GLN A 57 18.50 -7.25 19.47
CA GLN A 57 19.14 -6.14 20.21
C GLN A 57 19.20 -4.82 19.41
N TYR A 58 19.16 -4.89 18.08
CA TYR A 58 19.17 -3.71 17.20
C TYR A 58 17.78 -3.32 16.72
N GLY A 59 16.82 -4.25 16.86
CA GLY A 59 15.43 -4.09 16.50
C GLY A 59 14.82 -2.84 17.14
N SER A 60 14.01 -2.12 16.37
CA SER A 60 13.18 -1.04 16.89
C SER A 60 11.73 -1.51 16.87
N LEU A 61 11.10 -1.53 18.03
CA LEU A 61 9.64 -1.68 18.12
C LEU A 61 9.02 -0.41 17.54
N ILE A 62 8.36 -0.56 16.40
CA ILE A 62 7.54 0.50 15.83
C ILE A 62 6.10 0.00 15.85
N SER A 63 5.21 0.77 16.48
CA SER A 63 3.78 0.61 16.23
C SER A 63 3.50 1.13 14.83
N PRO A 64 2.90 0.32 13.94
CA PRO A 64 2.60 0.78 12.61
C PRO A 64 1.69 2.01 12.68
N ASP A 65 1.94 2.99 11.81
CA ASP A 65 1.11 4.19 11.74
C ASP A 65 -0.30 3.78 11.30
N ASN A 66 -1.32 4.23 12.04
CA ASN A 66 -2.72 3.82 11.86
C ASN A 66 -3.34 4.32 10.54
N ARG A 67 -2.59 5.03 9.70
CA ARG A 67 -3.03 5.55 8.39
C ARG A 67 -2.62 4.65 7.21
N GLY A 68 -1.83 3.60 7.45
CA GLY A 68 -1.27 2.74 6.42
C GLY A 68 -2.19 1.60 5.95
N LEU A 69 -1.64 0.73 5.10
CA LEU A 69 -2.31 -0.40 4.46
C LEU A 69 -3.04 -1.31 5.47
N LEU A 70 -2.51 -1.42 6.69
CA LEU A 70 -3.06 -2.24 7.77
C LEU A 70 -4.50 -1.90 8.16
N GLN A 71 -4.91 -0.63 8.05
CA GLN A 71 -6.28 -0.24 8.39
C GLN A 71 -7.28 -0.67 7.31
N ARG A 72 -6.82 -0.74 6.06
CA ARG A 72 -7.62 -1.15 4.91
C ARG A 72 -7.47 -2.64 4.60
N ILE A 73 -6.58 -3.33 5.29
CA ILE A 73 -6.19 -4.70 4.94
C ILE A 73 -7.36 -5.66 5.03
N GLU A 74 -8.29 -5.48 5.98
CA GLU A 74 -9.48 -6.32 6.09
C GLU A 74 -10.47 -6.07 4.94
N THR A 75 -10.64 -4.81 4.53
CA THR A 75 -11.46 -4.47 3.36
C THR A 75 -10.84 -4.98 2.07
N LEU A 76 -9.52 -4.81 1.93
CA LEU A 76 -8.76 -5.34 0.80
C LEU A 76 -8.82 -6.86 0.79
N ASP A 77 -8.73 -7.53 1.94
CA ASP A 77 -8.82 -8.98 2.01
C ASP A 77 -10.17 -9.49 1.51
N LYS A 78 -11.26 -8.79 1.84
CA LYS A 78 -12.62 -9.09 1.33
C LYS A 78 -12.75 -8.84 -0.17
N CYS A 79 -12.21 -7.74 -0.68
CA CYS A 79 -12.28 -7.45 -2.12
C CYS A 79 -11.43 -8.43 -2.94
N PHE A 80 -10.22 -8.74 -2.46
CA PHE A 80 -9.24 -9.56 -3.16
C PHE A 80 -9.35 -11.07 -2.87
N SER A 81 -10.30 -11.51 -2.03
CA SER A 81 -10.57 -12.94 -1.82
C SER A 81 -11.35 -13.61 -2.97
N HIS A 82 -11.74 -12.84 -3.98
CA HIS A 82 -12.49 -13.33 -5.13
C HIS A 82 -11.59 -14.05 -6.14
N GLY A 83 -12.16 -14.99 -6.90
CA GLY A 83 -11.39 -15.91 -7.74
C GLY A 83 -10.99 -15.34 -9.11
N THR A 84 -11.58 -14.21 -9.49
CA THR A 84 -11.38 -13.57 -10.80
C THR A 84 -11.13 -12.07 -10.63
N VAL A 85 -10.43 -11.47 -11.61
CA VAL A 85 -10.11 -10.04 -11.56
C VAL A 85 -11.39 -9.20 -11.70
N GLU A 86 -12.35 -9.69 -12.48
CA GLU A 86 -13.67 -9.10 -12.67
C GLU A 86 -14.42 -8.96 -11.34
N GLU A 87 -14.50 -10.04 -10.55
CA GLU A 87 -15.13 -10.02 -9.22
C GLU A 87 -14.41 -9.08 -8.24
N ILE A 88 -13.08 -8.98 -8.32
CA ILE A 88 -12.29 -8.06 -7.49
C ILE A 88 -12.63 -6.60 -7.84
N ILE A 89 -12.76 -6.28 -9.13
CA ILE A 89 -13.11 -4.94 -9.60
C ILE A 89 -14.54 -4.59 -9.17
N ASP A 90 -15.49 -5.50 -9.33
CA ASP A 90 -16.88 -5.30 -8.90
C ASP A 90 -16.94 -5.05 -7.38
N ALA A 91 -16.19 -5.81 -6.58
CA ALA A 91 -16.11 -5.63 -5.14
C ALA A 91 -15.40 -4.33 -4.69
N LEU A 92 -14.57 -3.73 -5.55
CA LEU A 92 -13.90 -2.44 -5.29
C LEU A 92 -14.75 -1.24 -5.72
N TRP A 93 -15.68 -1.43 -6.66
CA TRP A 93 -16.52 -0.37 -7.18
C TRP A 93 -17.65 -0.03 -6.19
N ASN A 94 -18.08 1.23 -6.16
CA ASN A 94 -19.29 1.65 -5.46
C ASN A 94 -20.16 2.52 -6.39
N PRO A 95 -21.38 2.09 -6.75
CA PRO A 95 -22.06 0.87 -6.29
C PRO A 95 -21.55 -0.41 -6.98
N PRO A 96 -21.24 -1.49 -6.25
CA PRO A 96 -20.55 -2.67 -6.77
C PRO A 96 -21.31 -3.42 -7.88
N SER A 97 -22.56 -3.08 -8.14
CA SER A 97 -23.34 -3.60 -9.28
C SER A 97 -24.10 -2.49 -10.02
N LEU A 98 -24.32 -2.71 -11.33
CA LEU A 98 -25.17 -1.85 -12.16
C LEU A 98 -26.62 -1.76 -11.66
N GLU A 99 -27.10 -2.79 -10.96
CA GLU A 99 -28.45 -2.87 -10.40
C GLU A 99 -28.64 -1.89 -9.23
N GLU A 100 -27.56 -1.55 -8.53
CA GLU A 100 -27.53 -0.58 -7.44
C GLU A 100 -27.34 0.87 -7.94
N VAL A 101 -27.11 1.06 -9.26
CA VAL A 101 -27.04 2.38 -9.87
C VAL A 101 -28.46 2.96 -10.02
N SER A 102 -28.86 3.80 -9.07
CA SER A 102 -30.12 4.57 -9.15
C SER A 102 -30.11 5.62 -10.26
N SER A 103 -31.29 5.95 -10.80
CA SER A 103 -31.46 7.05 -11.77
C SER A 103 -30.93 8.37 -11.23
N ASP A 104 -31.10 8.64 -9.94
CA ASP A 104 -30.67 9.88 -9.31
C ASP A 104 -29.14 10.05 -9.34
N MET A 105 -28.38 8.96 -9.18
CA MET A 105 -26.91 8.99 -9.32
C MET A 105 -26.48 9.26 -10.76
N VAL A 106 -27.19 8.70 -11.73
CA VAL A 106 -26.95 8.95 -13.16
C VAL A 106 -27.24 10.42 -13.47
N ASP A 107 -28.39 10.92 -13.05
CA ASP A 107 -28.80 12.31 -13.29
C ASP A 107 -27.85 13.31 -12.63
N GLN A 108 -27.32 12.99 -11.44
CA GLN A 108 -26.31 13.80 -10.78
C GLN A 108 -24.97 13.79 -11.55
N TYR A 109 -24.49 12.63 -12.00
CA TYR A 109 -23.22 12.52 -12.72
C TYR A 109 -23.27 13.21 -14.10
N PHE A 110 -24.41 13.12 -14.78
CA PHE A 110 -24.65 13.79 -16.06
C PHE A 110 -25.22 15.20 -15.90
N SER A 111 -25.30 15.73 -14.68
CA SER A 111 -25.73 17.11 -14.46
C SER A 111 -24.72 18.07 -15.13
N PRO A 112 -25.20 19.16 -15.75
CA PRO A 112 -24.31 20.19 -16.26
C PRO A 112 -23.39 20.67 -15.14
N ILE A 113 -22.09 20.71 -15.41
CA ILE A 113 -21.10 21.28 -14.49
C ILE A 113 -21.57 22.69 -14.13
N SER A 114 -21.84 22.93 -12.84
CA SER A 114 -22.26 24.24 -12.36
C SER A 114 -21.14 25.25 -12.62
N GLU A 115 -21.49 26.48 -12.99
CA GLU A 115 -20.57 27.60 -13.36
C GLU A 115 -19.59 28.04 -12.24
N LEU A 116 -19.43 27.25 -11.17
CA LEU A 116 -18.58 27.54 -10.00
C LEU A 116 -17.38 26.60 -9.85
N GLU A 117 -17.09 25.74 -10.83
CA GLU A 117 -15.74 25.18 -10.91
C GLU A 117 -14.82 26.20 -11.57
N PRO A 118 -13.65 26.52 -10.99
CA PRO A 118 -12.63 27.28 -11.71
C PRO A 118 -12.35 26.48 -12.99
N GLU A 119 -12.51 27.12 -14.15
CA GLU A 119 -12.18 26.53 -15.43
C GLU A 119 -10.86 25.78 -15.27
N LEU A 120 -10.84 24.47 -15.58
CA LEU A 120 -9.58 23.76 -15.69
C LEU A 120 -8.75 24.53 -16.72
N GLU A 121 -7.83 25.36 -16.25
CA GLU A 121 -6.81 25.98 -17.07
C GLU A 121 -5.92 24.84 -17.57
N LEU A 122 -6.37 24.19 -18.64
CA LEU A 122 -5.55 23.27 -19.38
C LEU A 122 -4.29 24.07 -19.77
N PRO A 123 -3.08 23.63 -19.40
CA PRO A 123 -1.84 24.29 -19.77
C PRO A 123 -1.59 24.08 -21.26
N THR A 124 -2.42 24.74 -22.07
CA THR A 124 -2.36 24.81 -23.53
C THR A 124 -1.15 25.63 -23.99
N THR A 125 -0.51 26.36 -23.06
CA THR A 125 0.69 27.14 -23.26
C THR A 125 1.98 26.30 -23.34
N LEU A 126 1.95 25.01 -23.00
CA LEU A 126 3.07 24.07 -23.21
C LEU A 126 2.92 23.23 -24.50
N ARG A 127 2.39 23.82 -25.57
CA ARG A 127 2.70 23.34 -26.92
C ARG A 127 3.87 24.14 -27.46
N GLU A 128 5.07 23.87 -26.95
CA GLU A 128 6.26 24.17 -27.75
C GLU A 128 6.20 23.25 -28.97
N ALA A 129 6.01 23.84 -30.15
CA ALA A 129 6.21 23.12 -31.40
C ALA A 129 7.67 22.69 -31.42
N PHE A 130 7.92 21.37 -31.38
CA PHE A 130 9.21 20.81 -31.73
C PHE A 130 9.56 21.34 -33.13
N THR A 131 10.49 22.29 -33.18
CA THR A 131 11.17 22.72 -34.41
C THR A 131 12.44 21.90 -34.57
#